data_AF-A0A3N5D787-F1
#
_entry.id   AF-A0A3N5D787-F1
#
_cell.length_a   1.000
_cell.length_b   1.000
_cell.length_c   1.000
_cell.angle_alpha   90.00
_cell.angle_beta   90.00
_cell.angle_gamma   90.00
#
_symmetry.space_group_name_H-M   'P 1'
#
loop_
_entity.id
_entity.type
_entity.pdbx_description
1 polymer ?
#
loop_
_entity_poly.entity_id
_entity_poly.type
_entity_poly.pdbx_seq_one_letter_code
_entity_poly.pdbx_strand_id
1 'polypeptide(L)' 'MLSRRNRKLARYLTSIGSLGLIAGAATAYLHHATTGQILMGIGGVMLVLGAQLLANSPTGDDDARR' A
#
# COMPACT_ATOMS: atom_id res chain seq x y z
N MET A 1 -3.14 -16.14 -14.74
CA MET A 1 -2.11 -16.53 -13.76
C MET A 1 -1.30 -15.30 -13.34
N LEU A 2 -1.69 -14.59 -12.26
CA LEU A 2 -0.84 -13.53 -11.71
C LEU A 2 0.33 -14.17 -10.93
N SER A 3 1.55 -13.94 -11.42
CA SER A 3 2.81 -14.49 -10.88
C SER A 3 3.03 -14.13 -9.41
N ARG A 4 3.74 -14.98 -8.64
CA ARG A 4 4.22 -14.73 -7.25
C ARG A 4 4.85 -13.34 -7.07
N ARG A 5 5.40 -12.78 -8.15
CA ARG A 5 5.97 -11.43 -8.25
C ARG A 5 4.93 -10.32 -8.01
N ASN A 6 3.69 -10.50 -8.45
CA ASN A 6 2.59 -9.53 -8.26
C ASN A 6 2.14 -9.47 -6.80
N ARG A 7 2.22 -10.58 -6.06
CA ARG A 7 1.93 -10.62 -4.62
C ARG A 7 2.97 -9.87 -3.79
N LYS A 8 4.26 -9.99 -4.14
CA LYS A 8 5.34 -9.19 -3.53
C LYS A 8 5.14 -7.71 -3.83
N LEU A 9 4.83 -7.36 -5.08
CA LEU A 9 4.59 -5.97 -5.48
C LEU A 9 3.39 -5.37 -4.73
N ALA A 10 2.28 -6.12 -4.62
CA ALA A 10 1.10 -5.70 -3.88
C ALA A 10 1.43 -5.41 -2.41
N ARG A 11 2.22 -6.28 -1.76
CA ARG A 11 2.69 -6.06 -0.38
C ARG A 11 3.56 -4.80 -0.24
N TYR A 12 4.47 -4.55 -1.18
CA TYR A 12 5.27 -3.32 -1.16
C TYR A 12 4.40 -2.07 -1.35
N LEU A 13 3.45 -2.09 -2.27
CA LEU A 13 2.53 -0.98 -2.51
C LEU A 13 1.67 -0.70 -1.28
N THR A 14 1.15 -1.73 -0.61
CA THR A 14 0.41 -1.55 0.65
C THR A 14 1.32 -1.00 1.75
N SER A 15 2.55 -1.48 1.90
CA SER A 15 3.47 -0.98 2.93
C SER A 15 3.86 0.49 2.69
N ILE A 16 4.20 0.84 1.45
CA ILE A 16 4.54 2.22 1.08
C ILE A 16 3.32 3.13 1.22
N GLY A 17 2.13 2.67 0.81
CA GLY A 17 0.88 3.40 1.00
C GLY A 17 0.59 3.70 2.48
N SER A 18 0.74 2.69 3.34
CA SER A 18 0.56 2.85 4.80
C SER A 18 1.56 3.83 5.39
N LEU A 19 2.83 3.74 4.99
CA LEU A 19 3.86 4.69 5.44
C LEU A 19 3.56 6.12 4.95
N GLY A 20 3.06 6.29 3.72
CA GLY A 20 2.66 7.59 3.20
C GLY A 20 1.51 8.22 3.99
N LEU A 21 0.53 7.42 4.41
CA LEU A 21 -0.55 7.88 5.29
C LEU A 21 -0.02 8.33 6.67
N ILE A 22 0.83 7.52 7.30
CA ILE A 22 1.39 7.82 8.63
C ILE A 22 2.28 9.07 8.55
N ALA A 23 3.20 9.11 7.59
CA ALA A 23 4.10 10.25 7.39
C ALA A 23 3.31 11.52 6.99
N GLY A 24 2.25 11.37 6.20
CA GLY A 24 1.38 12.49 5.81
C GLY A 24 0.60 13.05 7.00
N ALA A 25 0.07 12.18 7.86
CA ALA A 25 -0.58 12.59 9.09
C ALA A 25 0.39 13.29 10.06
N ALA A 26 1.61 12.74 10.21
CA ALA A 26 2.65 13.34 11.06
C ALA A 26 3.11 14.72 10.55
N THR A 27 3.25 14.89 9.24
CA THR A 27 3.63 16.19 8.65
C THR A 27 2.50 17.22 8.74
N ALA A 28 1.24 16.81 8.55
CA ALA A 28 0.09 17.68 8.80
C ALA A 28 0.01 18.14 10.27
N TYR A 29 0.35 17.24 11.21
CA TYR A 29 0.41 17.56 12.64
C TYR A 29 1.49 18.61 12.96
N LEU A 30 2.64 18.56 12.28
CA LEU A 30 3.74 19.54 12.42
C LEU A 30 3.48 20.87 11.67
N HIS A 31 2.21 21.25 11.49
CA HIS A 31 1.77 22.46 10.80
C HIS A 31 2.09 22.56 9.29
N HIS A 32 2.55 21.47 8.66
CA HIS A 32 2.71 21.40 7.20
C HIS A 32 1.47 20.78 6.54
N ALA A 33 0.32 21.44 6.69
CA ALA A 33 -0.98 20.91 6.28
C ALA A 33 -1.05 20.51 4.80
N THR A 34 -0.58 21.37 3.88
CA THR A 34 -0.64 21.10 2.43
C THR A 34 0.23 19.90 2.05
N THR A 35 1.48 19.85 2.53
CA THR A 35 2.40 18.73 2.26
C THR A 35 1.86 17.43 2.86
N GLY A 36 1.31 17.47 4.07
CA GLY A 36 0.71 16.31 4.72
C GLY A 36 -0.50 15.78 3.97
N GLN A 37 -1.40 16.65 3.50
CA GLN A 37 -2.55 16.25 2.67
C GLN A 37 -2.11 15.58 1.36
N ILE A 38 -1.10 16.13 0.68
CA ILE A 38 -0.56 15.53 -0.55
C ILE A 38 0.02 14.14 -0.26
N LEU A 39 0.81 14.01 0.81
CA LEU A 39 1.46 12.74 1.17
C LEU A 39 0.44 11.68 1.59
N MET A 40 -0.59 12.06 2.34
CA MET A 40 -1.73 11.19 2.65
C MET A 40 -2.50 10.79 1.39
N GLY A 41 -2.72 11.72 0.46
CA GLY A 41 -3.39 11.44 -0.82
C GLY A 41 -2.63 10.40 -1.65
N ILE A 42 -1.31 10.60 -1.83
CA ILE A 42 -0.45 9.64 -2.54
C ILE A 42 -0.42 8.29 -1.82
N GLY A 43 -0.27 8.31 -0.48
CA GLY A 43 -0.29 7.11 0.34
C GLY A 43 -1.59 6.31 0.21
N GLY A 44 -2.74 7.02 0.23
CA GLY A 44 -4.06 6.43 0.04
C GLY A 44 -4.22 5.76 -1.32
N VAL A 45 -3.81 6.43 -2.41
CA VAL A 45 -3.86 5.85 -3.76
C VAL A 45 -3.00 4.60 -3.87
N MET A 46 -1.77 4.64 -3.36
CA MET A 46 -0.86 3.49 -3.34
C MET A 46 -1.45 2.31 -2.56
N LEU A 47 -2.12 2.59 -1.45
CA LEU A 47 -2.75 1.57 -0.62
C LEU A 47 -3.95 0.91 -1.32
N VAL A 48 -4.78 1.70 -2.01
CA VAL A 48 -5.90 1.19 -2.82
C VAL A 48 -5.38 0.33 -3.98
N LEU A 49 -4.35 0.78 -4.69
CA LEU A 49 -3.75 0.00 -5.78
C LEU A 49 -3.13 -1.31 -5.28
N GLY A 50 -2.41 -1.26 -4.17
CA GLY A 50 -1.84 -2.44 -3.52
C GLY A 50 -2.92 -3.43 -3.06
N ALA A 51 -4.00 -2.93 -2.45
CA ALA A 51 -5.13 -3.74 -2.00
C ALA A 51 -5.86 -4.40 -3.18
N GLN A 52 -6.10 -3.67 -4.27
CA GLN A 52 -6.71 -4.25 -5.47
C GLN A 52 -5.82 -5.31 -6.12
N LEU A 53 -4.51 -5.08 -6.19
CA LEU A 53 -3.56 -6.07 -6.70
C LEU A 53 -3.51 -7.32 -5.83
N LEU A 54 -3.63 -7.15 -4.50
CA LEU A 54 -3.68 -8.28 -3.58
C LEU A 54 -5.00 -9.06 -3.72
N ALA A 55 -6.14 -8.37 -3.85
CA ALA A 55 -7.45 -8.97 -4.03
C ALA A 55 -7.56 -9.77 -5.35
N ASN A 56 -6.92 -9.27 -6.41
CA ASN A 56 -6.84 -9.96 -7.70
C ASN A 56 -5.73 -11.02 -7.77
N SER A 57 -4.89 -11.15 -6.73
CA SER A 57 -3.87 -12.20 -6.67
C SER A 57 -4.47 -13.46 -6.06
N PRO A 58 -4.22 -14.66 -6.63
CA PRO A 58 -4.73 -15.91 -6.05
C PRO A 58 -4.24 -16.07 -4.62
N THR A 59 -5.18 -16.22 -3.68
CA THR A 59 -4.91 -16.55 -2.28
C THR A 59 -4.32 -17.96 -2.24
N GLY A 60 -3.02 -18.04 -1.95
CA GLY A 60 -2.23 -19.26 -2.13
C GLY A 60 -2.79 -20.49 -1.40
N ASP A 61 -3.36 -21.41 -2.18
CA ASP A 61 -3.36 -22.85 -1.88
C ASP A 61 -1.95 -23.47 -2.00
N ASP A 62 -0.99 -22.74 -2.55
CA ASP A 62 0.41 -23.19 -2.68
C ASP A 62 1.22 -23.07 -1.38
N ASP A 63 0.85 -22.18 -0.45
CA ASP A 63 1.56 -21.99 0.82
C ASP A 63 1.12 -23.04 1.89
N ALA A 64 0.01 -23.74 1.68
CA ALA A 64 -0.50 -24.77 2.60
C ALA A 64 0.15 -26.17 2.38
N ARG A 65 1.05 -26.32 1.41
CA ARG A 65 1.72 -27.59 1.06
C ARG A 65 3.23 -27.63 1.36
N ARG A 66 3.75 -26.73 2.20
CA ARG A 66 5.14 -26.79 2.68
C ARG A 66 5.20 -26.91 4.19
#